data_AF-A0A820K4N9-F1
#
_entry.id   AF-A0A820K4N9-F1
#
_cell.length_a   1.000
_cell.length_b   1.000
_cell.length_c   1.000
_cell.angle_alpha   90.00
_cell.angle_beta   90.00
_cell.angle_gamma   90.00
#
_symmetry.space_group_name_H-M   'P 1'
#
loop_
_entity.id
_entity.type
_entity.pdbx_description
1 polymer ?
#
loop_
_entity_poly.entity_id
_entity_poly.type
_entity_poly.pdbx_seq_one_letter_code
_entity_poly.pdbx_strand_id
1 'polypeptide(L)'
;MISFTLLKKNLRNIQDDTDFKCRFDGTSKTSDCPIIPISYILDRLNTNKTALLLEGGLIEIRQDWICNFDVNPKKCTPKYDFSLLQSGDDKQSPGINYRFAQKYREDGVDYRTLTKVYGLRFVVSITGKGGQFNIVNLFLAI
;
A
#
# COMPACT_ATOMS: atom_id res chain seq x y z
N MET A 1 -0.08 7.25 7.72
CA MET A 1 0.03 8.62 8.29
C MET A 1 1.26 9.27 7.69
N ILE A 2 1.20 10.55 7.34
CA ILE A 2 2.36 11.32 6.89
C ILE A 2 2.49 12.59 7.72
N SER A 3 3.73 13.00 7.99
CA SER A 3 4.03 14.22 8.74
C SER A 3 4.97 15.12 7.94
N PHE A 4 4.58 16.38 7.78
CA PHE A 4 5.41 17.43 7.23
C PHE A 4 5.90 18.31 8.39
N THR A 5 6.98 17.86 9.05
CA THR A 5 7.46 18.45 10.31
C THR A 5 7.77 19.94 10.20
N LEU A 6 8.43 20.37 9.12
CA LEU A 6 8.75 21.78 8.88
C LEU A 6 7.50 22.66 8.75
N LEU A 7 6.40 22.11 8.23
CA LEU A 7 5.12 22.80 8.04
C LEU A 7 4.17 22.58 9.23
N LYS A 8 4.57 21.78 10.23
CA LYS A 8 3.73 21.36 11.37
C LYS A 8 2.38 20.78 10.93
N LYS A 9 2.36 20.02 9.83
CA LYS A 9 1.14 19.36 9.31
C LYS A 9 1.25 17.85 9.49
N ASN A 10 0.21 17.24 10.05
CA ASN A 10 0.07 15.80 10.17
C ASN A 10 -1.20 15.37 9.45
N LEU A 11 -1.09 14.39 8.55
CA LEU A 11 -2.23 13.89 7.78
C LEU A 11 -2.39 12.39 7.98
N ARG A 12 -3.65 11.96 8.02
CA ARG A 12 -4.07 10.58 8.14
C ARG A 12 -5.09 10.29 7.03
N ASN A 13 -5.02 9.08 6.49
CA ASN A 13 -6.02 8.57 5.55
C ASN A 13 -7.25 7.98 6.27
N ILE A 14 -7.21 7.91 7.61
CA ILE A 14 -8.33 7.52 8.46
C ILE A 14 -8.57 8.71 9.38
N GLN A 15 -9.75 9.31 9.26
CA GLN A 15 -10.26 10.40 10.10
C GLN A 15 -11.24 9.84 11.15
N ASP A 16 -11.58 10.63 12.16
CA ASP A 16 -12.47 10.20 13.23
C ASP A 16 -13.90 9.89 12.74
N ASP A 17 -14.32 10.54 11.65
CA ASP A 17 -15.62 10.38 10.97
C ASP A 17 -15.57 9.42 9.77
N THR A 18 -14.52 8.60 9.64
CA THR A 18 -14.38 7.65 8.52
C THR A 18 -15.54 6.65 8.50
N ASP A 19 -16.25 6.56 7.36
CA ASP A 19 -17.21 5.50 7.13
C ASP A 19 -16.51 4.19 6.75
N PHE A 20 -16.42 3.24 7.68
CA PHE A 20 -15.83 1.92 7.40
C PHE A 20 -16.72 1.00 6.53
N LYS A 21 -17.91 1.45 6.13
CA LYS A 21 -18.72 0.77 5.11
C LYS A 21 -18.34 1.18 3.69
N CYS A 22 -17.56 2.25 3.51
CA CYS A 22 -17.09 2.70 2.21
C CYS A 22 -16.21 1.64 1.50
N ARG A 23 -16.15 1.67 0.18
CA ARG A 23 -15.21 0.88 -0.62
C ARG A 23 -14.58 1.79 -1.67
N PHE A 24 -13.25 1.80 -1.73
CA PHE A 24 -12.51 2.62 -2.69
C PHE A 24 -12.73 2.08 -4.12
N ASP A 25 -13.06 2.99 -5.04
CA ASP A 25 -13.25 2.72 -6.46
C ASP A 25 -12.37 3.61 -7.37
N GLY A 26 -11.57 4.50 -6.78
CA GLY A 26 -10.73 5.45 -7.50
C GLY A 26 -11.47 6.65 -8.08
N THR A 27 -12.75 6.83 -7.76
CA THR A 27 -13.48 8.07 -8.06
C THR A 27 -13.20 9.14 -7.01
N SER A 28 -13.49 10.40 -7.33
CA SER A 28 -13.37 11.50 -6.36
C SER A 28 -14.25 11.32 -5.12
N LYS A 29 -15.38 10.63 -5.26
CA LYS A 29 -16.34 10.36 -4.17
C LYS A 29 -15.77 9.42 -3.11
N THR A 30 -14.85 8.53 -3.47
CA THR A 30 -14.24 7.58 -2.55
C THR A 30 -12.78 7.92 -2.22
N SER A 31 -12.32 9.13 -2.58
CA SER A 31 -10.91 9.53 -2.43
C SER A 31 -10.41 9.58 -0.98
N ASP A 32 -11.33 9.68 -0.02
CA ASP A 32 -11.11 9.62 1.42
C ASP A 32 -11.30 8.22 2.02
N CYS A 33 -11.81 7.25 1.24
CA CYS A 33 -12.05 5.89 1.70
C CYS A 33 -10.74 5.09 1.81
N PRO A 34 -10.36 4.62 3.01
CA PRO A 34 -9.12 3.87 3.20
C PRO A 34 -9.26 2.36 2.89
N ILE A 35 -10.47 1.90 2.56
CA ILE A 35 -10.77 0.48 2.35
C ILE A 35 -10.68 0.15 0.85
N ILE A 36 -9.53 -0.41 0.45
CA ILE A 36 -9.27 -0.80 -0.94
C ILE A 36 -9.55 -2.29 -1.13
N PRO A 37 -10.52 -2.68 -1.97
CA PRO A 37 -10.77 -4.09 -2.27
C PRO A 37 -9.55 -4.73 -2.97
N ILE A 38 -9.19 -5.96 -2.58
CA ILE A 38 -8.11 -6.70 -3.26
C ILE A 38 -8.43 -6.89 -4.75
N SER A 39 -9.71 -7.12 -5.09
CA SER A 39 -10.16 -7.20 -6.49
C SER A 39 -9.81 -5.93 -7.27
N TYR A 40 -10.03 -4.75 -6.69
CA TYR A 40 -9.68 -3.47 -7.30
C TYR A 40 -8.19 -3.35 -7.59
N ILE A 41 -7.34 -3.79 -6.65
CA ILE A 41 -5.89 -3.81 -6.84
C ILE A 41 -5.53 -4.72 -8.02
N LEU A 42 -6.04 -5.96 -8.01
CA LEU A 42 -5.77 -6.95 -9.05
C LEU A 42 -6.27 -6.52 -10.44
N ASP A 43 -7.36 -5.78 -10.52
CA ASP A 43 -7.93 -5.24 -11.75
C ASP A 43 -7.04 -4.15 -12.39
N ARG A 44 -6.19 -3.49 -11.59
CA ARG A 44 -5.26 -2.45 -12.05
C ARG A 44 -3.89 -2.98 -12.45
N LEU A 45 -3.58 -4.23 -12.12
CA LEU A 45 -2.32 -4.86 -12.52
C LEU A 45 -2.43 -5.38 -13.96
N ASN A 46 -1.43 -5.09 -14.78
CA ASN A 46 -1.33 -5.62 -16.14
C ASN A 46 -0.77 -7.06 -16.14
N THR A 47 -1.44 -7.98 -15.42
CA THR A 47 -0.98 -9.37 -15.24
C THR A 47 -2.13 -10.36 -15.15
N ASN A 48 -1.84 -11.66 -15.33
CA ASN A 48 -2.83 -12.71 -15.18
C ASN A 48 -3.16 -12.93 -13.69
N LYS A 49 -4.37 -12.54 -13.30
CA LYS A 49 -4.87 -12.65 -11.92
C LYS A 49 -4.86 -14.07 -11.39
N THR A 50 -5.21 -15.05 -12.22
CA THR A 50 -5.27 -16.46 -11.82
C THR A 50 -3.88 -16.99 -11.50
N ALA A 51 -2.89 -16.66 -12.33
CA ALA A 51 -1.50 -17.03 -12.07
C ALA A 51 -1.01 -16.40 -10.75
N LEU A 52 -1.29 -15.11 -10.55
CA LEU A 52 -0.89 -14.39 -9.35
C LEU A 52 -1.52 -14.96 -8.06
N LEU A 53 -2.77 -15.44 -8.12
CA LEU A 53 -3.45 -16.07 -6.99
C LEU A 53 -2.93 -17.49 -6.69
N LEU A 54 -2.46 -18.21 -7.71
CA LEU A 54 -1.93 -19.57 -7.56
C LEU A 54 -0.47 -19.58 -7.08
N GLU A 55 0.37 -18.73 -7.67
CA GLU A 55 1.81 -18.71 -7.45
C GLU A 55 2.23 -17.68 -6.39
N GLY A 56 1.32 -16.75 -6.06
CA GLY A 56 1.60 -15.60 -5.21
C GLY A 56 2.29 -14.47 -5.97
N GLY A 57 2.58 -13.38 -5.26
CA GLY A 57 3.25 -12.23 -5.87
C GLY A 57 3.52 -11.09 -4.90
N LEU A 58 4.40 -10.19 -5.33
CA LEU A 58 4.77 -9.00 -4.57
C LEU A 58 4.16 -7.76 -5.24
N ILE A 59 3.20 -7.13 -4.57
CA ILE A 59 2.48 -5.96 -5.07
C ILE A 59 2.86 -4.74 -4.23
N GLU A 60 3.25 -3.65 -4.89
CA GLU A 60 3.35 -2.35 -4.24
C GLU A 60 2.00 -1.64 -4.25
N ILE A 61 1.61 -1.12 -3.10
CA ILE A 61 0.53 -0.14 -2.95
C ILE A 61 1.22 1.19 -2.67
N ARG A 62 1.33 2.03 -3.69
CA ARG A 62 1.92 3.36 -3.57
C ARG A 62 0.85 4.35 -3.14
N GLN A 63 1.10 5.06 -2.06
CA GLN A 63 0.23 6.08 -1.47
C GLN A 63 0.93 7.44 -1.50
N ASP A 64 0.52 8.30 -2.42
CA ASP A 64 1.15 9.59 -2.67
C ASP A 64 0.36 10.76 -2.06
N TRP A 65 1.03 11.58 -1.27
CA TRP A 65 0.49 12.79 -0.65
C TRP A 65 1.07 14.04 -1.31
N ILE A 66 0.42 14.53 -2.35
CA ILE A 66 0.81 15.78 -3.02
C ILE A 66 -0.10 16.90 -2.50
N CYS A 67 0.38 17.65 -1.50
CA CYS A 67 -0.39 18.66 -0.79
C CYS A 67 0.07 20.07 -1.16
N ASN A 68 -0.90 20.94 -1.48
CA ASN A 68 -0.74 22.39 -1.41
C ASN A 68 -1.51 22.90 -0.18
N PHE A 69 -0.78 23.35 0.85
CA PHE A 69 -1.35 23.81 2.11
C PHE A 69 -1.85 25.26 2.08
N ASP A 70 -1.62 25.99 0.99
CA ASP A 70 -2.10 27.38 0.83
C ASP A 70 -3.58 27.45 0.45
N VAL A 71 -4.08 26.44 -0.29
CA VAL A 71 -5.44 26.45 -0.83
C VAL A 71 -6.45 25.87 0.16
N ASN A 72 -6.30 24.60 0.51
CA ASN A 72 -7.18 23.94 1.48
C ASN A 72 -6.50 22.73 2.12
N PRO A 73 -5.98 22.88 3.36
CA PRO A 73 -5.32 21.79 4.09
C PRO A 73 -6.19 20.55 4.28
N LYS A 74 -7.52 20.70 4.34
CA LYS A 74 -8.47 19.60 4.55
C LYS A 74 -8.72 18.78 3.28
N LYS A 75 -8.34 19.28 2.10
CA LYS A 75 -8.51 18.57 0.81
C LYS A 75 -7.27 17.77 0.40
N CYS A 76 -6.20 17.75 1.20
CA CYS A 76 -5.08 16.87 0.88
C CYS A 76 -5.44 15.42 1.25
N THR A 77 -5.85 14.65 0.25
CA THR A 77 -6.11 13.21 0.34
C THR A 77 -5.04 12.42 -0.41
N PRO A 78 -4.77 11.17 -0.02
CA PRO A 78 -3.80 10.35 -0.72
C PRO A 78 -4.30 9.92 -2.09
N LYS A 79 -3.39 9.77 -3.04
CA LYS A 79 -3.63 9.05 -4.29
C LYS A 79 -3.01 7.66 -4.21
N TYR A 80 -3.69 6.68 -4.78
CA TYR A 80 -3.22 5.29 -4.76
C TYR A 80 -2.86 4.82 -6.18
N ASP A 81 -1.76 4.09 -6.26
CA ASP A 81 -1.31 3.42 -7.46
C ASP A 81 -0.77 2.03 -7.10
N PHE A 82 -0.82 1.08 -8.04
CA PHE A 82 -0.52 -0.33 -7.78
C PHE A 82 0.43 -0.86 -8.84
N SER A 83 1.51 -1.51 -8.39
CA SER A 83 2.51 -2.08 -9.28
C SER A 83 2.91 -3.48 -8.84
N LEU A 84 3.30 -4.33 -9.79
CA LEU A 84 3.92 -5.61 -9.49
C LEU A 84 5.43 -5.39 -9.34
N LEU A 85 6.00 -5.72 -8.20
CA LEU A 85 7.44 -5.54 -7.93
C LEU A 85 8.31 -6.70 -8.44
N GLN A 86 7.72 -7.89 -8.59
CA GLN A 86 8.44 -9.07 -9.08
C GLN A 86 8.25 -9.20 -10.60
N SER A 87 9.37 -9.28 -11.33
CA SER A 87 9.38 -9.54 -12.77
C SER A 87 8.99 -11.00 -13.03
N GLY A 88 8.09 -11.24 -13.98
CA GLY A 88 7.64 -12.60 -14.37
C GLY A 88 8.71 -13.49 -15.02
N ASP A 89 9.98 -13.05 -15.07
CA ASP A 89 11.10 -13.74 -15.71
C ASP A 89 11.93 -14.61 -14.75
N ASP A 90 11.64 -14.60 -13.45
CA ASP A 90 12.33 -15.45 -12.48
C ASP A 90 11.88 -16.91 -12.60
N LYS A 91 12.47 -17.64 -13.55
CA LYS A 91 12.21 -19.06 -13.83
C LYS A 91 12.48 -19.99 -12.64
N GLN A 92 13.27 -19.56 -11.65
CA GLN A 92 13.67 -20.40 -10.51
C GLN A 92 12.68 -20.35 -9.33
N SER A 93 11.93 -19.25 -9.17
CA SER A 93 10.92 -19.12 -8.11
C SER A 93 9.83 -18.14 -8.54
N PRO A 94 8.91 -18.54 -9.44
CA PRO A 94 7.78 -17.71 -9.79
C PRO A 94 6.93 -17.43 -8.55
N GLY A 95 6.54 -16.16 -8.39
CA GLY A 95 5.73 -15.67 -7.27
C GLY A 95 6.44 -15.64 -5.91
N ILE A 96 5.64 -15.50 -4.85
CA ILE A 96 6.11 -15.45 -3.45
C ILE A 96 5.51 -16.62 -2.67
N ASN A 97 6.40 -17.38 -2.03
CA ASN A 97 6.03 -18.48 -1.16
C ASN A 97 6.79 -18.42 0.18
N TYR A 98 6.15 -18.90 1.24
CA TYR A 98 6.73 -19.01 2.58
C TYR A 98 6.61 -20.44 3.08
N ARG A 99 7.65 -20.93 3.77
CA ARG A 99 7.63 -22.24 4.43
C ARG A 99 7.76 -22.03 5.92
N PHE A 100 6.90 -22.66 6.69
CA PHE A 100 6.99 -22.71 8.15
C PHE A 100 6.71 -24.14 8.63
N ALA A 101 7.22 -24.48 9.82
CA ALA A 101 7.05 -25.79 10.41
C ALA A 101 6.41 -25.67 11.79
N GLN A 102 5.33 -26.41 12.01
CA GLN A 102 4.76 -26.63 13.34
C GLN A 102 5.43 -27.88 13.91
N LYS A 103 6.20 -27.72 14.99
CA LYS A 103 6.91 -28.81 15.66
C LYS A 103 6.09 -29.29 16.86
N TYR A 104 6.01 -30.60 17.06
CA TYR A 104 5.27 -31.21 18.17
C TYR A 104 5.96 -32.51 18.58
N ARG A 105 5.60 -33.06 19.74
CA ARG A 105 6.22 -34.26 20.29
C ARG A 105 5.13 -35.24 20.71
N GLU A 106 5.24 -36.49 20.27
CA GLU A 106 4.32 -37.58 20.61
C GLU A 106 5.15 -38.77 21.10
N ASP A 107 4.80 -39.32 22.26
CA ASP A 107 5.49 -40.46 22.90
C ASP A 107 7.02 -40.33 22.98
N GLY A 108 7.50 -39.11 23.24
CA GLY A 108 8.92 -38.81 23.34
C GLY A 108 9.65 -38.64 22.01
N VAL A 109 8.97 -38.84 20.87
CA VAL A 109 9.49 -38.66 19.50
C VAL A 109 9.11 -37.29 18.96
N ASP A 110 10.07 -36.58 18.36
CA ASP A 110 9.85 -35.26 17.78
C ASP A 110 9.31 -35.36 16.35
N TYR A 111 8.20 -34.66 16.09
CA TYR A 111 7.52 -34.57 14.81
C TYR A 111 7.43 -33.12 14.33
N ARG A 112 7.15 -32.95 13.03
CA ARG A 112 6.82 -31.64 12.46
C ARG A 112 5.89 -31.74 11.26
N THR A 113 4.99 -30.77 11.16
CA THR A 113 4.22 -30.49 9.95
C THR A 113 4.88 -29.31 9.24
N LEU A 114 5.41 -29.55 8.04
CA LEU A 114 5.98 -28.50 7.19
C LEU A 114 4.91 -28.00 6.21
N THR A 115 4.59 -26.72 6.28
CA THR A 115 3.60 -26.08 5.40
C THR A 115 4.29 -25.11 4.46
N LYS A 116 4.00 -25.22 3.16
CA LYS A 116 4.36 -24.22 2.15
C LYS A 116 3.10 -23.44 1.76
N VAL A 117 3.12 -22.13 1.92
CA VAL A 117 2.02 -21.24 1.56
C VAL A 117 2.43 -20.34 0.41
N TYR A 118 1.47 -20.08 -0.48
CA TYR A 118 1.58 -19.11 -1.58
C TYR A 118 0.61 -17.98 -1.28
N GLY A 119 0.99 -16.76 -1.64
CA GLY A 119 0.12 -15.62 -1.37
C GLY A 119 0.63 -14.30 -1.92
N LEU A 120 -0.22 -13.30 -1.82
CA LEU A 120 0.10 -11.93 -2.19
C LEU A 120 0.76 -11.25 -0.99
N ARG A 121 1.92 -10.65 -1.23
CA ARG A 121 2.56 -9.74 -0.28
C ARG A 121 2.37 -8.33 -0.78
N PHE A 122 1.75 -7.50 0.06
CA PHE A 122 1.57 -6.08 -0.21
C PHE A 122 2.68 -5.27 0.48
N VAL A 123 3.37 -4.42 -0.28
CA VAL A 123 4.32 -3.43 0.23
C VAL A 123 3.64 -2.08 0.14
N VAL A 124 3.38 -1.43 1.27
CA VAL A 124 2.75 -0.11 1.30
C VAL A 124 3.86 0.95 1.30
N SER A 125 4.03 1.62 0.16
CA SER A 125 5.00 2.70 -0.02
C SER A 125 4.30 4.04 0.12
N ILE A 126 4.69 4.84 1.10
CA ILE A 126 4.09 6.16 1.33
C ILE A 126 5.08 7.24 0.89
N THR A 127 4.68 8.09 -0.05
CA THR A 127 5.47 9.25 -0.46
C THR A 127 4.69 10.54 -0.20
N GLY A 128 5.38 11.66 -0.08
CA GLY A 128 4.71 12.94 0.04
C GLY A 128 5.54 14.14 -0.35
N LYS A 129 4.86 15.11 -0.93
CA LYS A 129 5.38 16.42 -1.29
C LYS A 129 4.36 17.46 -0.82
N GLY A 130 4.74 18.24 0.18
CA GLY A 130 3.91 19.28 0.77
C GLY A 130 4.51 20.65 0.47
N GLY A 131 3.72 21.56 -0.08
CA GLY A 131 4.08 22.96 -0.28
C GLY A 131 3.23 23.87 0.58
N GLN A 132 3.85 24.92 1.11
CA GLN A 132 3.17 26.06 1.74
C GLN A 132 3.98 27.31 1.39
N PHE A 133 3.30 28.42 1.17
CA PHE A 133 3.89 29.71 0.85
C PHE A 133 4.89 30.14 1.92
N ASN A 134 6.06 30.56 1.45
CA ASN A 134 7.13 31.10 2.29
C ASN A 134 7.76 32.31 1.60
N ILE A 135 7.69 33.46 2.28
CA ILE A 135 8.19 34.74 1.77
C ILE A 135 9.70 34.72 1.47
N VAL A 136 10.50 34.00 2.27
CA VAL A 136 11.95 33.89 2.08
C VAL A 136 12.26 33.11 0.80
N ASN A 137 11.55 32.00 0.56
CA ASN A 137 11.71 31.22 -0.66
C ASN A 137 11.29 32.01 -1.91
N LEU A 138 10.30 32.89 -1.80
CA LEU A 138 9.90 33.77 -2.89
C LEU A 138 11.02 34.75 -3.26
N PHE A 139 11.61 35.44 -2.29
CA PHE A 139 12.69 36.41 -2.55
C PHE A 139 14.01 35.77 -2.97
N LEU A 140 14.28 34.51 -2.62
CA LEU A 140 15.44 33.77 -3.13
C LEU A 140 15.29 33.31 -4.58
N ALA A 141 14.05 33.16 -5.05
CA ALA A 141 13.73 32.66 -6.39
C ALA A 141 13.54 33.78 -7.43
N ILE A 142 13.41 35.03 -6.97
CA ILE A 142 13.36 36.25 -7.78
C ILE A 142 14.77 36.81 -7.90
#